data_AF-A0A8I1QDU3-F1
#
_entry.id   AF-A0A8I1QDU3-F1
#
_cell.length_a   1.000
_cell.length_b   1.000
_cell.length_c   1.000
_cell.angle_alpha   90.00
_cell.angle_beta   90.00
_cell.angle_gamma   90.00
#
_symmetry.space_group_name_H-M   'P 1'
#
loop_
_entity.id
_entity.type
_entity.pdbx_description
1 polymer ?
#
loop_
_entity_poly.entity_id
_entity_poly.type
_entity_poly.pdbx_seq_one_letter_code
_entity_poly.pdbx_strand_id
1 'polypeptide(L)'
;ATACVLIFLGKKGYIIKGHDLVYFLFVPIVMWLGGRAAHLFVLGKKFFNNPRKYLLETGLYNQGAGIFVIFYFFIMAYQLRIPLNILLDALALGSVLGEAIG
;
A
#
# COMPACT_ATOMS: atom_id res chain seq x y z
N ALA A 1 5.72 -6.16 -2.87
CA ALA A 1 4.42 -5.76 -3.45
C ALA A 1 4.52 -5.12 -4.84
N THR A 2 5.02 -3.88 -4.99
CA THR A 2 4.97 -3.12 -6.26
C THR A 2 5.58 -3.84 -7.47
N ALA A 3 6.81 -4.38 -7.33
CA ALA A 3 7.47 -5.12 -8.41
C ALA A 3 6.69 -6.39 -8.83
N CYS A 4 6.10 -7.09 -7.86
CA CYS A 4 5.28 -8.28 -8.10
C CYS A 4 4.03 -7.94 -8.92
N VAL A 5 3.42 -6.79 -8.64
CA VAL A 5 2.25 -6.31 -9.38
C VAL A 5 2.59 -5.98 -10.82
N LEU A 6 3.71 -5.29 -11.06
CA LEU A 6 4.17 -4.98 -12.41
C LEU A 6 4.48 -6.25 -13.22
N ILE A 7 5.16 -7.23 -12.62
CA ILE A 7 5.46 -8.53 -13.25
C ILE A 7 4.18 -9.30 -13.57
N PHE A 8 3.21 -9.33 -12.65
CA PHE A 8 1.95 -10.05 -12.84
C PHE A 8 1.09 -9.41 -13.94
N LEU A 9 1.01 -8.08 -13.96
CA LEU A 9 0.30 -7.34 -15.00
C LEU A 9 0.94 -7.56 -16.39
N GLY A 10 2.27 -7.56 -16.47
CA GLY A 10 3.00 -7.91 -17.69
C GLY A 10 2.68 -9.33 -18.18
N LYS A 11 2.63 -10.33 -17.27
CA LYS A 11 2.21 -11.70 -17.61
C LYS A 11 0.77 -11.82 -18.09
N LYS A 12 -0.12 -10.91 -17.66
CA LYS A 12 -1.53 -10.85 -18.10
C LYS A 12 -1.74 -10.05 -19.39
N GLY A 13 -0.68 -9.52 -19.99
CA GLY A 13 -0.74 -8.77 -21.25
C GLY A 13 -1.06 -7.27 -21.10
N TYR A 14 -1.01 -6.73 -19.88
CA TYR A 14 -1.20 -5.30 -19.67
C TYR A 14 0.09 -4.54 -19.97
N ILE A 15 0.01 -3.59 -20.91
CA ILE A 15 1.10 -2.67 -21.22
C ILE A 15 1.01 -1.49 -20.29
N ILE A 16 1.93 -1.42 -19.33
CA ILE A 16 2.05 -0.30 -18.38
C ILE A 16 2.91 0.78 -19.04
N LYS A 17 2.36 1.97 -19.24
CA LYS A 17 3.11 3.09 -19.83
C LYS A 17 4.03 3.72 -18.78
N GLY A 18 5.04 4.46 -19.24
CA GLY A 18 6.00 5.14 -18.36
C GLY A 18 5.35 6.05 -17.30
N HIS A 19 4.23 6.70 -17.63
CA HIS A 19 3.48 7.53 -16.67
C HIS A 19 2.66 6.70 -15.67
N ASP A 20 2.28 5.47 -16.01
CA ASP A 20 1.48 4.61 -15.14
C ASP A 20 2.33 4.05 -13.98
N LEU A 21 3.64 3.92 -14.18
CA LEU A 21 4.61 3.53 -13.15
C LEU A 21 4.57 4.45 -11.92
N VAL A 22 4.16 5.71 -12.10
CA VAL A 22 4.03 6.68 -11.00
C VAL A 22 3.05 6.18 -9.95
N TYR A 23 1.89 5.63 -10.35
CA TYR A 23 0.89 5.09 -9.41
C TYR A 23 1.47 3.94 -8.57
N PHE A 24 2.31 3.10 -9.18
CA PHE A 24 2.97 1.99 -8.51
C PHE A 24 4.04 2.47 -7.49
N LEU A 25 4.74 3.56 -7.79
CA LEU A 25 5.70 4.20 -6.87
C LEU A 25 5.03 4.87 -5.67
N PHE A 26 3.74 5.25 -5.78
CA PHE A 26 2.98 5.81 -4.67
C PHE A 26 2.48 4.75 -3.67
N VAL A 27 2.45 3.46 -4.03
CA VAL A 27 1.97 2.39 -3.14
C VAL A 27 2.70 2.35 -1.79
N PRO A 28 4.05 2.40 -1.72
CA PRO A 28 4.77 2.45 -0.43
C PRO A 28 4.46 3.71 0.38
N ILE A 29 4.25 4.85 -0.28
CA ILE A 29 3.92 6.12 0.37
C ILE A 29 2.54 6.01 1.03
N VAL A 30 1.55 5.48 0.30
CA VAL A 30 0.20 5.28 0.83
C VAL A 30 0.19 4.25 1.95
N MET A 31 0.97 3.17 1.82
CA MET A 31 1.13 2.16 2.87
C MET A 31 1.70 2.77 4.15
N TRP A 32 2.72 3.62 4.02
CA TRP A 32 3.31 4.34 5.15
C TRP A 32 2.33 5.33 5.79
N LEU A 33 1.64 6.14 4.97
CA LEU A 33 0.64 7.11 5.44
C LEU A 33 -0.53 6.42 6.14
N GLY A 34 -1.05 5.33 5.58
CA GLY A 34 -2.14 4.56 6.17
C GLY A 34 -1.76 3.88 7.48
N GLY A 35 -0.56 3.29 7.54
CA GLY A 35 -0.03 2.72 8.77
C GLY A 35 0.15 3.78 9.87
N ARG A 36 0.60 4.99 9.51
CA ARG A 36 0.71 6.11 10.44
C ARG A 36 -0.65 6.67 10.85
N ALA A 37 -1.59 6.84 9.92
CA ALA A 37 -2.93 7.36 10.20
C ALA A 37 -3.70 6.43 11.16
N ALA A 38 -3.67 5.12 10.93
CA ALA A 38 -4.27 4.16 11.84
C ALA A 38 -3.60 4.17 13.21
N HIS A 39 -2.28 4.33 13.24
CA HIS A 39 -1.54 4.44 14.49
C HIS A 39 -1.92 5.70 15.30
N LEU A 40 -2.10 6.84 14.63
CA LEU A 40 -2.63 8.07 15.25
C LEU A 40 -4.02 7.85 15.83
N PHE A 41 -4.88 7.13 15.10
CA PHE A 41 -6.24 6.82 15.54
C PHE A 41 -6.25 5.91 16.78
N VAL A 42 -5.40 4.88 16.82
CA VAL A 42 -5.29 3.95 17.95
C VAL A 42 -4.70 4.61 19.19
N LEU A 43 -3.68 5.45 19.04
CA LEU A 43 -3.12 6.21 20.17
C LEU A 43 -4.09 7.29 20.69
N GLY A 44 -4.94 7.82 19.82
CA GLY A 44 -5.97 8.81 20.16
C GLY A 44 -5.40 9.97 20.97
N LYS A 45 -5.94 10.20 22.17
CA LYS A 45 -5.51 11.29 23.07
C LYS A 45 -4.06 11.16 23.56
N LYS A 46 -3.50 9.93 23.63
CA LYS A 46 -2.11 9.73 24.09
C LYS A 46 -1.10 10.27 23.09
N PHE A 47 -1.43 10.25 21.78
CA PHE A 47 -0.58 10.84 20.75
C PHE A 47 -0.39 12.34 20.95
N PHE A 48 -1.50 13.07 21.14
CA PHE A 48 -1.47 14.54 21.27
C PHE A 48 -0.74 15.03 22.53
N ASN A 49 -0.59 14.19 23.55
CA ASN A 49 0.21 14.53 24.73
C ASN A 49 1.71 14.55 24.45
N ASN A 50 2.21 13.74 23.50
CA ASN A 50 3.65 13.73 23.18
C ASN A 50 3.96 13.18 21.77
N PRO A 51 3.57 13.90 20.71
CA PRO A 51 3.53 13.36 19.34
C PRO A 51 4.92 12.97 18.82
N ARG A 52 5.96 13.73 19.17
CA ARG A 52 7.33 13.47 18.73
C ARG A 52 7.89 12.16 19.30
N LYS A 53 7.60 11.86 20.58
CA LYS A 53 8.01 10.62 21.22
C LYS A 53 7.36 9.42 20.54
N TYR A 54 6.05 9.47 20.35
CA TYR A 54 5.33 8.37 19.72
C TYR A 54 5.72 8.17 18.26
N LEU A 55 5.95 9.21 17.46
CA LEU A 55 6.42 9.06 16.07
C LEU A 55 7.75 8.31 15.95
N LEU A 56 8.64 8.46 16.93
CA LEU A 56 9.97 7.83 16.96
C LEU A 56 9.94 6.41 17.55
N GLU A 57 9.11 6.16 18.56
CA GLU A 57 9.10 4.88 19.29
C GLU A 57 8.15 3.83 18.71
N THR A 58 7.16 4.25 17.91
CA THR A 58 6.12 3.34 17.42
C THR A 58 6.31 2.97 15.96
N GLY A 59 6.30 1.66 15.71
CA GLY A 59 6.31 1.06 14.38
C GLY A 59 5.03 1.34 13.59
N LEU A 60 5.01 0.89 12.34
CA LEU A 60 3.85 0.99 11.45
C LEU A 60 2.75 0.02 11.89
N TYR A 61 1.50 0.49 11.92
CA TYR A 61 0.36 -0.38 12.16
C TYR A 61 0.02 -1.12 10.84
N ASN A 62 0.43 -2.38 10.75
CA ASN A 62 0.30 -3.19 9.52
C ASN A 62 -1.14 -3.27 9.00
N GLN A 63 -2.13 -3.34 9.89
CA GLN A 63 -3.55 -3.37 9.53
C GLN A 63 -3.99 -2.07 8.85
N GLY A 64 -3.55 -0.92 9.37
CA GLY A 64 -3.83 0.38 8.78
C GLY A 64 -3.19 0.58 7.42
N ALA A 65 -1.95 0.11 7.29
CA ALA A 65 -1.21 0.11 6.05
C ALA A 65 -1.93 -0.72 4.96
N GLY A 66 -2.40 -1.93 5.32
CA GLY A 66 -3.12 -2.81 4.40
C GLY A 66 -4.44 -2.20 3.90
N ILE A 67 -5.26 -1.64 4.79
CA ILE A 67 -6.54 -1.04 4.43
C ILE A 67 -6.35 0.10 3.41
N PHE A 68 -5.41 1.01 3.67
CA PHE A 68 -5.14 2.14 2.78
C PHE A 68 -4.59 1.71 1.42
N VAL A 69 -3.77 0.67 1.37
CA VAL A 69 -3.28 0.11 0.10
C VAL A 69 -4.44 -0.49 -0.70
N ILE A 70 -5.36 -1.22 -0.06
CA ILE A 70 -6.55 -1.74 -0.73
C ILE A 70 -7.38 -0.59 -1.32
N PHE A 71 -7.67 0.45 -0.54
CA PHE A 71 -8.39 1.64 -1.03
C PHE A 71 -7.67 2.30 -2.22
N TYR A 72 -6.35 2.40 -2.17
CA TYR A 72 -5.58 2.96 -3.27
C TYR A 72 -5.65 2.11 -4.54
N PHE A 73 -5.76 0.78 -4.41
CA PHE A 73 -5.92 -0.13 -5.53
C PHE A 73 -7.27 0.05 -6.24
N PHE A 74 -8.34 0.48 -5.54
CA PHE A 74 -9.58 0.91 -6.20
C PHE A 74 -9.36 2.14 -7.09
N ILE A 75 -8.60 3.12 -6.61
CA ILE A 75 -8.26 4.32 -7.38
C ILE A 75 -7.43 3.94 -8.61
N MET A 76 -6.44 3.07 -8.43
CA MET A 76 -5.61 2.57 -9.53
C MET A 76 -6.42 1.76 -10.55
N ALA A 77 -7.33 0.89 -10.11
CA ALA A 77 -8.21 0.14 -10.99
C ALA A 77 -9.02 1.07 -11.90
N TYR A 78 -9.57 2.15 -11.31
CA TYR A 78 -10.33 3.15 -12.04
C TYR A 78 -9.45 3.93 -13.05
N GLN A 79 -8.29 4.43 -12.62
CA GLN A 79 -7.41 5.25 -13.47
C GLN A 79 -6.77 4.45 -14.61
N LEU A 80 -6.28 3.25 -14.30
CA LEU A 80 -5.57 2.38 -15.25
C LEU A 80 -6.52 1.53 -16.11
N ARG A 81 -7.83 1.57 -15.80
CA ARG A 81 -8.86 0.69 -16.40
C ARG A 81 -8.49 -0.79 -16.31
N ILE A 82 -7.80 -1.17 -15.23
CA ILE A 82 -7.44 -2.55 -14.94
C ILE A 82 -8.49 -3.13 -14.00
N PRO A 83 -9.04 -4.33 -14.27
CA PRO A 83 -9.93 -5.01 -13.36
C PRO A 83 -9.34 -5.12 -11.95
N LEU A 84 -10.11 -4.68 -10.95
CA LEU A 84 -9.65 -4.62 -9.56
C LEU A 84 -9.19 -6.00 -9.04
N ASN A 85 -9.87 -7.08 -9.43
CA ASN A 85 -9.49 -8.45 -9.07
C ASN A 85 -8.05 -8.78 -9.46
N ILE A 86 -7.59 -8.33 -10.64
CA ILE A 86 -6.22 -8.56 -11.09
C ILE A 86 -5.21 -7.81 -10.21
N LEU A 87 -5.54 -6.58 -9.82
CA LEU A 87 -4.69 -5.79 -8.92
C LEU A 87 -4.65 -6.40 -7.51
N LEU A 88 -5.77 -6.93 -7.01
CA LEU A 88 -5.84 -7.58 -5.70
C LEU A 88 -5.12 -8.94 -5.68
N ASP A 89 -5.24 -9.74 -6.74
CA ASP A 89 -4.47 -11.00 -6.89
C ASP A 89 -2.96 -10.71 -6.87
N ALA A 90 -2.55 -9.66 -7.57
CA ALA A 90 -1.17 -9.20 -7.61
C ALA A 90 -0.69 -8.67 -6.24
N LEU A 91 -1.57 -8.00 -5.49
CA LEU A 91 -1.30 -7.58 -4.12
C LEU A 91 -1.10 -8.78 -3.19
N ALA A 92 -1.96 -9.80 -3.28
CA ALA A 92 -1.86 -11.03 -2.49
C ALA A 92 -0.55 -11.79 -2.76
N LEU A 93 -0.15 -11.92 -4.02
CA LEU A 93 1.16 -12.47 -4.36
C LEU A 93 2.30 -11.61 -3.80
N GLY A 94 2.14 -10.30 -3.88
CA GLY A 94 3.08 -9.32 -3.35
C GLY A 94 3.19 -9.29 -1.83
N SER A 95 2.14 -9.67 -1.10
CA SER A 95 2.12 -9.77 0.36
C SER A 95 2.77 -11.07 0.83
N VAL A 96 2.49 -12.20 0.17
CA VAL A 96 3.18 -13.48 0.47
C VAL A 96 4.69 -13.35 0.28
N LEU A 97 5.13 -12.71 -0.80
CA LEU A 97 6.56 -12.43 -1.00
C LEU A 97 7.13 -11.43 0.02
N GLY A 98 6.32 -10.47 0.46
CA GLY A 98 6.71 -9.52 1.50
C GLY A 98 6.89 -10.21 2.86
N GLU A 99 5.97 -11.09 3.23
CA GLU A 99 6.04 -11.90 4.46
C GLU A 99 7.20 -12.90 4.44
N ALA A 100 7.58 -13.40 3.27
CA ALA A 100 8.74 -14.29 3.16
C ALA A 100 10.10 -13.58 3.35
N ILE A 101 10.15 -12.26 3.14
CA ILE A 101 11.39 -11.46 3.19
C ILE A 101 11.51 -10.65 4.50
N GLY A 102 10.39 -10.23 5.08
CA GLY A 102 10.34 -9.42 6.32
C GLY A 102 10.41 -10.24 7.59
#